data_AF-A0A413SWM7-F1
#
_entry.id   AF-A0A413SWM7-F1
#
_cell.length_a   1.000
_cell.length_b   1.000
_cell.length_c   1.000
_cell.angle_alpha   90.00
_cell.angle_beta   90.00
_cell.angle_gamma   90.00
#
_symmetry.space_group_name_H-M   'P 1'
#
loop_
_entity.id
_entity.type
_entity.pdbx_description
1 polymer ?
#
loop_
_entity_poly.entity_id
_entity_poly.type
_entity_poly.pdbx_seq_one_letter_code
_entity_poly.pdbx_strand_id
1 'polypeptide(L)'
;MKLTKILCFLVAAVAAVTVFAKQPKNKTKYGVYVAGVSASFTDSLVYMTDIQYVDSASLDKNGFLVGRALYSLQLKDYLEMQKGERNRTCFVFFSSKKKSLQKELSKLKQKYEKGKTLVVLNVGPDFKFEKADTY
;
A
#
# COMPACT_ATOMS: atom_id res chain seq x y z
N MET A 1 66.39 5.02 -7.71
CA MET A 1 65.18 5.42 -8.47
C MET A 1 64.20 4.25 -8.67
N LYS A 2 63.72 3.57 -7.61
CA LYS A 2 62.65 2.55 -7.74
C LYS A 2 61.58 2.60 -6.63
N LEU A 3 61.80 3.36 -5.54
CA LEU A 3 60.83 3.48 -4.44
C LEU A 3 60.01 4.78 -4.47
N THR A 4 60.49 5.85 -5.12
CA THR A 4 59.74 7.12 -5.26
C THR A 4 58.58 7.03 -6.25
N LYS A 5 58.61 6.08 -7.19
CA LYS A 5 57.52 5.86 -8.16
C LYS A 5 56.33 5.08 -7.60
N ILE A 6 56.52 4.36 -6.49
CA ILE A 6 55.44 3.56 -5.85
C ILE A 6 54.66 4.41 -4.83
N LEU A 7 55.31 5.40 -4.21
CA LEU A 7 54.65 6.28 -3.24
C LEU A 7 53.66 7.26 -3.89
N CYS A 8 53.94 7.72 -5.12
CA CYS A 8 53.03 8.61 -5.85
C CYS A 8 51.77 7.91 -6.40
N PHE A 9 51.80 6.59 -6.58
CA PHE A 9 50.62 5.83 -7.03
C PHE A 9 49.60 5.59 -5.93
N LEU A 10 50.00 5.69 -4.66
CA LEU A 10 49.12 5.45 -3.50
C LEU A 10 48.35 6.70 -3.04
N VAL A 11 48.75 7.89 -3.49
CA VAL A 11 48.05 9.15 -3.16
C VAL A 11 46.97 9.51 -4.21
N ALA A 12 47.01 8.91 -5.40
CA ALA A 12 45.99 9.11 -6.44
C ALA A 12 44.69 8.32 -6.21
N ALA A 13 44.66 7.38 -5.24
CA ALA A 13 43.54 6.45 -5.04
C ALA A 13 42.47 6.93 -4.03
N VAL A 14 42.65 8.08 -3.36
CA VAL A 14 41.76 8.52 -2.26
C VAL A 14 40.85 9.70 -2.61
N ALA A 15 40.97 10.29 -3.81
CA ALA A 15 40.29 11.55 -4.15
C ALA A 15 39.14 11.45 -5.17
N ALA A 16 38.60 10.26 -5.47
CA ALA A 16 37.53 10.13 -6.47
C ALA A 16 36.35 9.21 -6.07
N VAL A 17 36.08 9.05 -4.78
CA VAL A 17 34.84 8.42 -4.31
C VAL A 17 34.03 9.39 -3.46
N THR A 18 33.78 10.59 -3.98
CA THR A 18 32.55 11.29 -3.60
C THR A 18 31.40 10.50 -4.24
N VAL A 19 30.91 9.49 -3.52
CA VAL A 19 29.58 8.94 -3.75
C VAL A 19 28.61 10.07 -3.41
N PHE A 20 28.41 10.99 -4.36
CA PHE A 20 27.11 11.63 -4.47
C PHE A 20 26.16 10.48 -4.80
N ALA A 21 25.56 9.89 -3.77
CA ALA A 21 24.29 9.20 -3.89
C ALA A 21 23.30 10.28 -4.35
N LYS A 22 23.35 10.57 -5.65
CA LYS A 22 22.40 11.41 -6.35
C LYS A 22 21.09 10.66 -6.18
N GLN A 23 20.26 11.16 -5.27
CA GLN A 23 18.93 10.66 -4.96
C GLN A 23 18.27 10.24 -6.27
N PRO A 24 17.60 9.07 -6.33
CA PRO A 24 16.90 8.68 -7.54
C PRO A 24 15.94 9.81 -7.92
N LYS A 25 16.29 10.53 -9.00
CA LYS A 25 15.42 11.47 -9.70
C LYS A 25 14.37 10.65 -10.42
N ASN A 26 13.46 10.06 -9.67
CA ASN A 26 12.23 9.49 -10.20
C ASN A 26 11.08 10.08 -9.38
N LYS A 27 10.88 11.40 -9.54
CA LYS A 27 9.53 11.95 -9.36
C LYS A 27 8.66 11.27 -10.43
N THR A 28 7.42 10.93 -10.09
CA THR A 28 6.32 10.47 -10.98
C THR A 28 6.07 8.96 -11.14
N LYS A 29 6.03 8.20 -10.03
CA LYS A 29 4.92 7.27 -9.76
C LYS A 29 4.57 7.34 -8.27
N TYR A 30 3.95 8.45 -7.88
CA TYR A 30 3.39 8.59 -6.54
C TYR A 30 2.08 7.81 -6.51
N GLY A 31 1.97 6.85 -5.61
CA GLY A 31 0.75 6.07 -5.47
C GLY A 31 0.95 4.95 -4.47
N VAL A 32 -0.17 4.47 -3.94
CA VAL A 32 -0.20 3.48 -2.87
C VAL A 32 -1.10 2.35 -3.33
N TYR A 33 -0.67 1.11 -3.08
CA TYR A 33 -1.56 -0.04 -3.25
C TYR A 33 -2.52 -0.08 -2.07
N VAL A 34 -3.81 -0.15 -2.35
CA VAL A 34 -4.89 -0.13 -1.37
C VAL A 34 -5.81 -1.33 -1.61
N ALA A 35 -6.29 -1.94 -0.53
CA ALA A 35 -7.36 -2.93 -0.57
C ALA A 35 -8.32 -2.69 0.59
N GLY A 36 -9.61 -2.78 0.31
CA GLY A 36 -10.68 -2.58 1.27
C GLY A 36 -11.17 -3.89 1.86
N VAL A 37 -11.55 -3.85 3.13
CA VAL A 37 -12.23 -4.95 3.84
C VAL A 37 -13.43 -4.38 4.57
N SER A 38 -14.55 -5.09 4.49
CA SER A 38 -15.78 -4.76 5.19
C SER A 38 -16.32 -5.97 5.93
N ALA A 39 -16.73 -5.76 7.18
CA ALA A 39 -17.29 -6.78 8.05
C ALA A 39 -18.47 -6.21 8.86
N SER A 40 -19.35 -7.09 9.31
CA SER A 40 -20.45 -6.77 10.23
C SER A 40 -20.40 -7.67 11.45
N PHE A 41 -20.87 -7.18 12.59
CA PHE A 41 -21.08 -8.02 13.78
C PHE A 41 -22.42 -8.78 13.74
N THR A 42 -23.29 -8.45 12.78
CA THR A 42 -24.64 -9.01 12.68
C THR A 42 -24.76 -10.11 11.63
N ASP A 43 -23.69 -10.38 10.87
CA ASP A 43 -23.66 -11.42 9.86
C ASP A 43 -22.28 -12.07 9.73
N SER A 44 -22.22 -13.12 8.93
CA SER A 44 -21.01 -13.89 8.65
C SER A 44 -20.28 -13.44 7.38
N LEU A 45 -20.63 -12.32 6.76
CA LEU A 45 -20.07 -11.91 5.48
C LEU A 45 -18.85 -11.00 5.69
N VAL A 46 -17.81 -11.23 4.89
CA VAL A 46 -16.65 -10.34 4.80
C VAL A 46 -16.45 -9.97 3.35
N TYR A 47 -16.60 -8.71 3.01
CA TYR A 47 -16.32 -8.22 1.66
C TYR A 47 -14.88 -7.76 1.57
N MET A 48 -14.16 -8.22 0.55
CA MET A 48 -12.80 -7.79 0.24
C MET A 48 -12.73 -7.25 -1.20
N THR A 49 -12.05 -6.13 -1.39
CA THR A 49 -11.73 -5.65 -2.73
C THR A 49 -10.48 -6.35 -3.25
N ASP A 50 -10.29 -6.32 -4.58
CA ASP A 50 -8.97 -6.57 -5.14
C ASP A 50 -7.98 -5.46 -4.71
N ILE A 51 -6.67 -5.77 -4.80
CA ILE A 51 -5.63 -4.76 -4.58
C ILE A 51 -5.61 -3.80 -5.77
N GLN A 52 -5.82 -2.52 -5.49
CA GLN A 52 -5.82 -1.46 -6.47
C GLN A 52 -4.61 -0.56 -6.27
N TYR A 53 -4.06 -0.02 -7.36
CA TYR A 53 -3.05 1.03 -7.28
C TYR A 53 -3.77 2.37 -7.38
N VAL A 54 -3.72 3.18 -6.32
CA VAL A 54 -4.29 4.52 -6.31
C VAL A 54 -3.20 5.50 -6.66
N ASP A 55 -3.29 6.08 -7.85
CA ASP A 55 -2.36 7.11 -8.29
C ASP A 55 -2.48 8.37 -7.44
N SER A 56 -1.36 9.04 -7.20
CA SER A 56 -1.28 10.27 -6.43
C SER A 56 -1.71 10.18 -4.96
N ALA A 57 -2.04 8.98 -4.46
CA ALA A 57 -2.12 8.69 -3.03
C ALA A 57 -0.72 8.71 -2.40
N SER A 58 -0.63 9.19 -1.16
CA SER A 58 0.64 9.35 -0.45
C SER A 58 0.59 8.78 0.95
N LEU A 59 1.76 8.39 1.44
CA LEU A 59 1.98 8.10 2.85
C LEU A 59 2.54 9.34 3.55
N ASP A 60 2.12 9.61 4.78
CA ASP A 60 2.68 10.66 5.62
C ASP A 60 4.12 10.32 6.08
N LYS A 61 4.73 11.22 6.86
CA LYS A 61 6.09 11.03 7.41
C LYS A 61 6.23 9.79 8.30
N ASN A 62 5.13 9.29 8.85
CA ASN A 62 5.10 8.10 9.70
C ASN A 62 4.74 6.84 8.90
N GLY A 63 4.49 6.96 7.60
CA GLY A 63 4.11 5.86 6.72
C GLY A 63 2.60 5.56 6.72
N PHE A 64 1.75 6.43 7.27
CA PHE A 64 0.29 6.24 7.22
C PHE A 64 -0.30 6.77 5.92
N LEU A 65 -1.30 6.08 5.38
CA LEU A 65 -2.06 6.56 4.24
C LEU A 65 -2.79 7.87 4.57
N VAL A 66 -2.45 8.94 3.87
CA VAL A 66 -3.13 10.24 4.00
C VAL A 66 -4.59 10.06 3.59
N GLY A 67 -5.54 10.57 4.40
CA GLY A 67 -6.96 10.42 4.12
C GLY A 67 -7.50 8.99 4.26
N ARG A 68 -6.81 8.09 5.00
CA ARG A 68 -7.22 6.67 5.19
C ARG A 68 -8.72 6.47 5.52
N ALA A 69 -9.30 7.36 6.32
CA ALA A 69 -10.71 7.30 6.67
C ALA A 69 -11.63 7.51 5.44
N LEU A 70 -11.26 8.42 4.53
CA LEU A 70 -12.03 8.69 3.31
C LEU A 70 -12.04 7.49 2.36
N TYR A 71 -10.93 6.76 2.21
CA TYR A 71 -10.94 5.50 1.45
C TYR A 71 -11.85 4.45 2.07
N SER A 72 -11.93 4.41 3.41
CA SER A 72 -12.83 3.47 4.10
C SER A 72 -14.30 3.85 3.88
N LEU A 73 -14.60 5.16 3.80
CA LEU A 73 -15.93 5.67 3.43
C LEU A 73 -16.28 5.36 1.98
N GLN A 74 -15.37 5.51 1.02
CA GLN A 74 -15.62 5.13 -0.38
C GLN A 74 -16.12 3.67 -0.50
N LEU A 75 -15.49 2.73 0.22
CA LEU A 75 -15.94 1.34 0.24
C LEU A 75 -17.31 1.21 0.90
N LYS A 76 -17.52 1.89 2.03
CA LYS A 76 -18.80 1.86 2.76
C LYS A 76 -19.93 2.33 1.85
N ASP A 77 -19.78 3.50 1.24
CA ASP A 77 -20.79 4.12 0.39
C ASP A 77 -21.10 3.24 -0.83
N TYR A 78 -20.08 2.63 -1.46
CA TYR A 78 -20.29 1.68 -2.54
C TYR A 78 -21.12 0.46 -2.10
N LEU A 79 -20.78 -0.15 -0.96
CA LEU A 79 -21.52 -1.32 -0.45
C LEU A 79 -22.97 -0.95 -0.10
N GLU A 80 -23.18 0.22 0.51
CA GLU A 80 -24.51 0.70 0.87
C GLU A 80 -25.36 1.02 -0.37
N MET A 81 -24.80 1.74 -1.33
CA MET A 81 -25.53 2.23 -2.52
C MET A 81 -25.71 1.15 -3.58
N GLN A 82 -24.67 0.35 -3.87
CA GLN A 82 -24.66 -0.60 -5.00
C GLN A 82 -25.03 -2.02 -4.59
N LYS A 83 -24.82 -2.40 -3.33
CA LYS A 83 -25.13 -3.76 -2.83
C LYS A 83 -26.22 -3.79 -1.76
N GLY A 84 -26.68 -2.64 -1.25
CA GLY A 84 -27.67 -2.57 -0.16
C GLY A 84 -27.13 -3.01 1.21
N GLU A 85 -25.82 -3.13 1.33
CA GLU A 85 -25.09 -3.69 2.47
C GLU A 85 -24.79 -2.60 3.52
N ARG A 86 -25.75 -2.36 4.42
CA ARG A 86 -25.72 -1.25 5.41
C ARG A 86 -25.05 -1.62 6.73
N ASN A 87 -24.65 -0.60 7.49
CA ASN A 87 -24.12 -0.70 8.86
C ASN A 87 -22.86 -1.57 9.00
N ARG A 88 -22.09 -1.69 7.92
CA ARG A 88 -20.85 -2.47 7.91
C ARG A 88 -19.67 -1.59 8.30
N THR A 89 -18.74 -2.16 9.06
CA THR A 89 -17.46 -1.52 9.37
C THR A 89 -16.52 -1.75 8.20
N CYS A 90 -16.11 -0.66 7.53
CA CYS A 90 -15.19 -0.69 6.40
C CYS A 90 -13.85 -0.11 6.80
N PHE A 91 -12.76 -0.71 6.32
CA PHE A 91 -11.39 -0.25 6.55
C PHE A 91 -10.50 -0.65 5.39
N VAL A 92 -9.34 0.01 5.28
CA VAL A 92 -8.39 -0.23 4.19
C VAL A 92 -7.03 -0.68 4.70
N PHE A 93 -6.47 -1.66 4.01
CA PHE A 93 -5.07 -2.04 4.07
C PHE A 93 -4.32 -1.35 2.93
N PHE A 94 -3.07 -0.95 3.19
CA PHE A 94 -2.30 -0.22 2.21
C PHE A 94 -0.81 -0.54 2.29
N SER A 95 -0.10 -0.36 1.17
CA SER A 95 1.36 -0.50 1.11
C SER A 95 1.91 0.19 -0.12
N SER A 96 3.15 0.68 -0.04
CA SER A 96 3.92 1.07 -1.22
C SER A 96 4.31 -0.13 -2.11
N LYS A 97 4.25 -1.35 -1.57
CA LYS A 97 4.64 -2.59 -2.25
C LYS A 97 3.46 -3.55 -2.35
N LYS A 98 2.96 -3.79 -3.58
CA LYS A 98 1.88 -4.75 -3.87
C LYS A 98 2.09 -6.12 -3.20
N LYS A 99 3.30 -6.66 -3.28
CA LYS A 99 3.63 -7.99 -2.72
C LYS A 99 3.49 -8.06 -1.20
N SER A 100 3.77 -6.97 -0.46
CA SER A 100 3.61 -6.98 1.00
C SER A 100 2.13 -6.98 1.38
N LEU A 101 1.35 -6.14 0.70
CA LEU A 101 -0.09 -6.05 0.89
C LEU A 101 -0.78 -7.38 0.52
N GLN A 102 -0.39 -7.99 -0.59
CA GLN A 102 -0.89 -9.31 -0.98
C GLN A 102 -0.63 -10.37 0.09
N LYS A 103 0.58 -10.41 0.67
CA LYS A 103 0.90 -11.35 1.75
C LYS A 103 0.06 -11.11 3.00
N GLU A 104 -0.20 -9.86 3.35
CA GLU A 104 -1.04 -9.49 4.49
C GLU A 104 -2.50 -9.91 4.29
N LEU A 105 -3.08 -9.59 3.12
CA LEU A 105 -4.45 -9.98 2.76
C LEU A 105 -4.62 -11.50 2.66
N SER A 106 -3.64 -12.22 2.10
CA SER A 106 -3.68 -13.68 2.05
C SER A 106 -3.69 -14.30 3.45
N LYS A 107 -2.91 -13.76 4.39
CA LYS A 107 -2.94 -14.21 5.80
C LYS A 107 -4.29 -13.92 6.45
N LEU A 108 -4.87 -12.75 6.19
CA LEU A 108 -6.18 -12.37 6.72
C LEU A 108 -7.27 -13.31 6.19
N LYS A 109 -7.33 -13.51 4.88
CA LYS A 109 -8.27 -14.40 4.23
C LYS A 109 -8.15 -15.84 4.74
N GLN A 110 -6.92 -16.35 4.87
CA GLN A 110 -6.67 -17.67 5.44
C GLN A 110 -7.17 -17.80 6.89
N LYS A 111 -7.06 -16.74 7.71
CA LYS A 111 -7.60 -16.75 9.08
C LYS A 111 -9.12 -16.85 9.08
N TYR A 112 -9.80 -16.10 8.21
CA TYR A 112 -11.26 -16.14 8.10
C TYR A 112 -11.77 -17.49 7.59
N GLU A 113 -11.12 -18.04 6.56
CA GLU A 113 -11.49 -19.35 6.00
C GLU A 113 -11.26 -20.50 6.99
N LYS A 114 -10.18 -20.45 7.79
CA LYS A 114 -9.90 -21.47 8.82
C LYS A 114 -10.96 -21.52 9.91
N GLY A 115 -11.55 -20.38 10.26
CA GLY A 115 -12.60 -20.30 11.28
C GLY A 115 -13.91 -20.96 10.86
N LYS A 116 -14.14 -21.13 9.54
CA LYS A 116 -15.38 -21.69 8.92
C LYS A 116 -16.70 -20.97 9.30
N THR A 117 -16.64 -19.90 10.08
CA THR A 117 -17.80 -19.11 10.49
C THR A 117 -18.06 -17.89 9.60
N LEU A 118 -17.06 -17.50 8.79
CA LEU A 118 -17.11 -16.33 7.92
C LEU A 118 -17.03 -16.74 6.45
N VAL A 119 -17.81 -16.06 5.61
CA VAL A 119 -17.80 -16.19 4.15
C VAL A 119 -17.13 -14.95 3.56
N VAL A 120 -16.00 -15.16 2.89
CA VAL A 120 -15.25 -14.08 2.24
C VAL A 120 -15.75 -13.90 0.80
N LEU A 121 -16.33 -12.75 0.52
CA LEU A 121 -16.85 -12.34 -0.78
C LEU A 121 -15.94 -11.30 -1.42
N ASN A 122 -15.78 -11.36 -2.75
CA ASN A 122 -15.12 -10.28 -3.49
C ASN A 122 -16.15 -9.18 -3.80
N VAL A 123 -15.76 -7.91 -3.61
CA VAL A 123 -16.58 -6.74 -3.95
C VAL A 123 -16.86 -6.67 -5.46
N GLY A 124 -15.90 -7.11 -6.26
CA GLY A 124 -15.92 -7.09 -7.72
C GLY A 124 -15.03 -5.98 -8.31
N PRO A 125 -14.82 -6.00 -9.64
CA PRO A 125 -13.94 -5.06 -10.33
C PRO A 125 -14.55 -3.66 -10.50
N ASP A 126 -15.87 -3.50 -10.36
CA ASP A 126 -16.59 -2.25 -10.61
C ASP A 126 -16.28 -1.17 -9.57
N PHE A 127 -15.96 -1.58 -8.35
CA PHE A 127 -15.52 -0.65 -7.32
C PHE A 127 -14.07 -0.20 -7.58
N LYS A 128 -13.86 1.12 -7.66
CA LYS A 128 -12.54 1.74 -7.76
C LYS A 128 -12.30 2.73 -6.63
N PHE A 129 -11.12 2.66 -6.02
CA PHE A 129 -10.68 3.69 -5.10
C PHE A 129 -10.27 4.95 -5.86
N GLU A 130 -10.71 6.09 -5.36
CA GLU A 130 -10.28 7.40 -5.81
C GLU A 130 -9.36 8.03 -4.78
N LYS A 131 -8.43 8.88 -5.22
CA LYS A 131 -7.55 9.59 -4.30
C LYS A 131 -8.39 10.37 -3.29
N ALA A 132 -8.07 10.19 -2.01
CA ALA A 132 -8.66 10.99 -0.95
C ALA A 132 -8.09 12.42 -1.00
N ASP A 133 -8.97 13.39 -1.27
CA ASP A 133 -8.64 14.81 -1.16
C ASP A 133 -8.80 15.27 0.28
N THR A 134 -7.69 15.73 0.86
CA THR A 134 -7.69 16.45 2.14
C THR A 134 -7.79 17.93 1.81
N TYR A 135 -8.94 18.54 2.12
CA TYR A 135 -9.17 19.98 2.04
C TYR A 135 -8.29 20.75 3.04
#